data_AF-A0A2P8CSY3-F1
#
_entry.id   AF-A0A2P8CSY3-F1
#
_cell.length_a   1.000
_cell.length_b   1.000
_cell.length_c   1.000
_cell.angle_alpha   90.00
_cell.angle_beta   90.00
_cell.angle_gamma   90.00
#
_symmetry.space_group_name_H-M   'P 1'
#
loop_
_entity.id
_entity.type
_entity.pdbx_description
1 polymer ?
#
loop_
_entity_poly.entity_id
_entity_poly.type
_entity_poly.pdbx_seq_one_letter_code
_entity_poly.pdbx_strand_id
1 'polypeptide(L)' 'MSEEIIAIAGLAAVAAAMIAYVVLIIAAVIGIISARLTGGMKLVWCVLVFLAPFVGSILWFLVGRNNVQPAMYHYH' A
#
# COMPACT_ATOMS: atom_id res chain seq x y z
N MET A 1 12.94 -17.06 -24.12
CA MET A 1 12.89 -17.92 -22.92
C MET A 1 13.09 -17.12 -21.63
N SER A 2 14.19 -16.39 -21.42
CA SER A 2 14.41 -15.60 -20.18
C SER A 2 13.44 -14.42 -19.99
N GLU A 3 13.15 -13.66 -21.05
CA GLU A 3 12.23 -12.51 -21.00
C GLU A 3 10.79 -12.91 -20.64
N GLU A 4 10.34 -14.04 -21.19
CA GLU A 4 9.02 -14.61 -20.91
C GLU A 4 8.88 -15.06 -19.45
N ILE A 5 9.92 -15.70 -18.90
CA ILE A 5 9.97 -16.06 -17.48
C ILE A 5 9.89 -14.82 -16.59
N ILE A 6 10.61 -13.74 -16.94
CA ILE A 6 10.57 -12.47 -16.18
C ILE A 6 9.16 -11.86 -16.22
N ALA A 7 8.51 -11.85 -17.38
CA ALA A 7 7.15 -11.33 -17.52
C ALA A 7 6.14 -12.12 -16.69
N ILE A 8 6.20 -13.45 -16.73
CA ILE A 8 5.33 -14.34 -15.95
C ILE A 8 5.58 -14.15 -14.44
N ALA A 9 6.84 -14.09 -14.01
CA ALA A 9 7.20 -13.86 -12.61
C ALA A 9 6.71 -12.48 -12.13
N GLY A 10 6.85 -11.44 -12.96
CA GLY A 10 6.32 -10.12 -12.67
C GLY A 10 4.80 -10.11 -12.52
N LEU A 11 4.07 -10.75 -13.43
CA LEU A 11 2.63 -10.88 -13.35
C LEU A 11 2.19 -11.65 -12.09
N ALA A 12 2.86 -12.76 -11.79
CA ALA A 12 2.58 -13.56 -10.59
C ALA A 12 2.83 -12.76 -9.31
N ALA A 13 3.92 -11.97 -9.26
CA ALA A 13 4.22 -11.10 -8.12
C ALA A 13 3.14 -10.02 -7.93
N VAL A 14 2.70 -9.37 -9.01
CA VAL A 14 1.61 -8.37 -8.95
C VAL A 14 0.30 -9.03 -8.50
N ALA A 15 -0.04 -10.19 -9.04
CA ALA A 15 -1.23 -10.92 -8.63
C ALA A 15 -1.17 -11.31 -7.14
N ALA A 16 -0.04 -11.83 -6.67
CA ALA A 16 0.17 -12.17 -5.27
C ALA A 16 0.04 -10.94 -4.35
N ALA A 17 0.62 -9.80 -4.75
CA ALA A 17 0.50 -8.54 -4.01
C ALA A 17 -0.96 -8.06 -3.92
N MET A 18 -1.72 -8.15 -5.01
CA MET A 18 -3.15 -7.81 -5.03
C MET A 18 -3.97 -8.72 -4.13
N ILE A 19 -3.71 -10.04 -4.17
CA ILE A 19 -4.38 -11.00 -3.29
C ILE A 19 -4.06 -10.69 -1.82
N ALA A 20 -2.78 -10.46 -1.49
CA ALA A 20 -2.36 -10.12 -0.14
C ALA A 20 -3.04 -8.83 0.35
N TYR A 21 -3.15 -7.81 -0.50
CA TYR A 21 -3.84 -6.56 -0.18
C TYR A 21 -5.34 -6.79 0.13
N VAL A 22 -6.04 -7.59 -0.68
CA VAL A 22 -7.45 -7.94 -0.43
C VAL A 22 -7.60 -8.70 0.89
N VAL A 23 -6.74 -9.69 1.15
CA VAL A 23 -6.73 -10.45 2.41
C VAL A 23 -6.52 -9.53 3.61
N LEU A 24 -5.61 -8.56 3.52
CA LEU A 24 -5.37 -7.57 4.58
C LEU A 24 -6.61 -6.71 4.86
N ILE A 25 -7.30 -6.23 3.82
CA ILE A 25 -8.55 -5.47 4.00
C ILE A 25 -9.61 -6.32 4.72
N ILE A 26 -9.81 -7.56 4.25
CA ILE A 26 -10.81 -8.46 4.85
C ILE A 26 -10.46 -8.76 6.31
N ALA A 27 -9.20 -9.09 6.60
CA ALA A 27 -8.73 -9.35 7.95
C ALA A 27 -8.92 -8.14 8.86
N ALA A 28 -8.63 -6.93 8.37
CA ALA A 28 -8.84 -5.70 9.12
C ALA A 28 -10.33 -5.46 9.43
N VAL A 29 -11.22 -5.63 8.45
CA VAL A 29 -12.68 -5.50 8.64
C VAL A 29 -13.19 -6.51 9.67
N ILE A 30 -12.78 -7.78 9.57
CA ILE A 30 -13.14 -8.82 10.56
C ILE A 30 -12.63 -8.42 11.94
N GLY A 31 -11.39 -7.93 12.05
CA GLY A 31 -10.81 -7.43 13.30
C GLY A 31 -11.62 -6.28 13.91
N ILE A 32 -12.04 -5.31 13.10
CA ILE A 32 -12.83 -4.15 13.56
C ILE A 32 -14.22 -4.57 14.05
N ILE A 33 -14.90 -5.44 13.30
CA ILE A 33 -16.24 -5.90 13.64
C ILE A 33 -16.21 -6.75 14.91
N SER A 34 -15.22 -7.65 15.03
CA SER A 34 -15.06 -8.54 16.20
C SER A 34 -14.54 -7.84 17.45
N ALA A 35 -13.87 -6.69 17.31
CA ALA A 35 -13.36 -5.94 18.45
C ALA A 35 -14.49 -5.35 19.31
N ARG A 36 -14.28 -5.33 20.64
CA ARG A 36 -15.15 -4.66 21.63
C ARG A 36 -14.91 -3.15 21.65
N LEU A 37 -15.07 -2.53 20.50
CA LEU A 37 -14.96 -1.08 20.33
C LEU A 37 -16.34 -0.42 20.36
N THR A 38 -16.38 0.84 20.79
CA THR A 38 -17.57 1.69 20.65
C THR A 38 -17.89 1.86 19.15
N GLY A 39 -19.17 2.03 18.79
CA GLY A 39 -19.59 2.08 17.38
C GLY A 39 -18.86 3.15 16.56
N GLY A 40 -18.63 4.33 17.17
CA GLY A 40 -17.85 5.40 16.54
C GLY A 40 -16.40 5.01 16.27
N MET A 41 -15.74 4.31 17.19
CA MET A 41 -14.35 3.86 17.01
C MET A 41 -14.23 2.79 15.92
N LYS A 42 -15.23 1.92 15.75
CA LYS A 42 -15.28 0.98 14.61
C LYS A 42 -15.33 1.71 13.28
N LEU A 43 -16.15 2.77 13.20
CA LEU A 43 -16.30 3.56 11.98
C LEU A 43 -14.98 4.26 11.60
N VAL A 44 -14.27 4.84 12.58
CA VAL A 44 -12.94 5.43 12.36
C VAL A 44 -11.96 4.42 11.77
N TRP A 45 -11.87 3.23 12.36
CA TRP A 45 -10.97 2.19 11.86
C TRP A 45 -11.34 1.69 10.47
N CYS A 46 -12.64 1.53 10.16
CA CYS A 46 -13.07 1.17 8.81
C CYS A 46 -12.61 2.22 7.80
N VAL A 47 -12.82 3.51 8.07
CA VAL A 47 -12.39 4.59 7.19
C VAL A 47 -10.87 4.57 7.00
N LEU A 48 -10.09 4.38 8.07
CA LEU A 48 -8.63 4.34 8.01
C LEU A 48 -8.10 3.18 7.17
N VAL A 49 -8.70 2.00 7.23
CA VAL A 49 -8.31 0.84 6.40
C VAL A 49 -8.39 1.17 4.91
N PHE A 50 -9.40 1.95 4.49
CA PHE A 50 -9.54 2.37 3.09
C PHE A 50 -8.70 3.60 2.75
N LEU A 51 -8.52 4.56 3.67
CA LEU A 51 -7.79 5.79 3.39
C LEU A 51 -6.27 5.66 3.48
N ALA A 52 -5.74 4.78 4.33
CA ALA A 52 -4.31 4.59 4.52
C ALA A 52 -3.47 4.49 3.22
N PRO A 53 -3.85 3.70 2.19
CA PRO A 53 -3.10 3.64 0.93
C PRO A 53 -3.06 4.97 0.17
N PHE A 54 -4.12 5.77 0.27
CA PHE A 54 -4.17 7.10 -0.36
C PHE A 54 -3.39 8.14 0.43
N VAL A 55 -3.43 8.07 1.76
CA VAL A 55 -2.67 8.99 2.62
C VAL A 55 -1.18 8.87 2.36
N GLY A 56 -0.64 7.65 2.25
CA GLY A 56 0.78 7.44 1.96
C GLY A 56 1.20 8.02 0.60
N SER A 57 0.39 7.82 -0.43
CA SER A 57 0.66 8.35 -1.77
C SER A 57 0.55 9.88 -1.80
N ILE A 58 -0.48 10.46 -1.19
CA ILE A 58 -0.62 11.92 -1.05
C ILE A 58 0.58 12.52 -0.29
N LEU A 59 0.97 11.92 0.84
CA LEU A 59 2.12 12.38 1.63
C LEU A 59 3.43 12.35 0.83
N TRP A 60 3.64 11.34 0.00
CA TRP A 60 4.80 11.30 -0.89
C TRP A 60 4.84 12.49 -1.84
N PHE A 61 3.72 12.82 -2.48
CA PHE A 61 3.67 13.95 -3.43
C PHE A 61 3.79 15.31 -2.75
N LEU A 62 3.26 15.46 -1.54
CA LEU A 62 3.31 16.73 -0.80
C LEU A 62 4.66 16.97 -0.11
N VAL A 63 5.25 15.92 0.47
CA VAL A 63 6.44 16.04 1.33
C VAL A 63 7.66 15.37 0.70
N GLY A 64 7.51 14.13 0.23
CA GLY A 64 8.62 13.33 -0.29
C GLY A 64 9.25 13.89 -1.56
N ARG A 65 8.42 14.39 -2.49
CA ARG A 65 8.86 14.90 -3.80
C ARG A 65 9.93 15.99 -3.72
N ASN A 66 9.84 16.88 -2.74
CA ASN A 66 10.74 18.03 -2.64
C ASN A 66 12.12 17.69 -2.08
N ASN A 67 12.33 16.47 -1.59
CA ASN A 67 13.60 16.01 -1.01
C ASN A 67 14.44 15.15 -1.97
N VAL A 68 14.01 15.00 -3.22
CA VAL A 68 14.80 14.29 -4.24
C VAL A 68 15.93 15.22 -4.68
N GLN A 69 17.09 15.08 -4.03
CA GLN A 69 18.32 15.74 -4.47
C GLN A 69 18.64 15.24 -5.88
N PRO A 70 18.80 16.13 -6.87
CA PRO A 70 19.28 15.71 -8.18
C PRO A 70 20.62 15.02 -7.97
N ALA A 71 20.77 13.81 -8.50
CA ALA A 71 22.01 13.06 -8.43
C ALA A 71 23.13 13.99 -8.88
N MET A 72 23.96 14.43 -7.93
CA MET A 72 25.13 15.25 -8.21
C MET A 72 26.04 14.38 -9.07
N TYR A 73 25.98 14.57 -10.39
CA TYR A 73 26.85 13.95 -11.37
C TYR A 73 28.29 14.38 -11.07
N HIS A 74 28.95 13.67 -10.16
CA HIS A 74 30.40 13.78 -9.97
C HIS A 74 31.07 13.01 -11.11
N TYR A 75 31.27 13.72 -12.22
CA TYR A 75 32.21 13.33 -13.26
C TYR A 75 33.62 13.64 -12.76
N HIS A 76 34.31 12.65 -12.20
CA HIS A 76 35.74 12.68 -11.91
C HIS A 76 36.37 11.36 -12.35
#